data_AF-A0A6J2I1L9-F1
#
_entry.id   AF-A0A6J2I1L9-F1
#
_cell.length_a   1.000
_cell.length_b   1.000
_cell.length_c   1.000
_cell.angle_alpha   90.00
_cell.angle_beta   90.00
_cell.angle_gamma   90.00
#
_symmetry.space_group_name_H-M   'P 1'
#
loop_
_entity.id
_entity.type
_entity.pdbx_description
1 polymer ?
#
loop_
_entity_poly.entity_id
_entity_poly.type
_entity_poly.pdbx_seq_one_letter_code
_entity_poly.pdbx_strand_id
1 'polypeptide(L)'
;MSGRLPRQEDGESAALRHREELSRQIKEQKVVVDELSNLKKNRRVYKQQPNSNIFFLVDRTETLSQCKNTLDELKKAQQEMENSEKAKMKK
;
A
#
# COMPACT_ATOMS: atom_id res chain seq x y z
N MET A 1 23.79 -38.15 9.30
CA MET A 1 23.52 -37.09 8.29
C MET A 1 22.02 -36.78 8.34
N SER A 2 21.57 -35.92 9.25
CA SER A 2 20.15 -35.53 9.31
C SER A 2 19.85 -34.54 8.19
N GLY A 3 19.13 -35.01 7.17
CA GLY A 3 18.56 -34.15 6.13
C GLY A 3 17.48 -33.26 6.73
N ARG A 4 17.79 -31.97 6.90
CA ARG A 4 16.79 -30.95 7.20
C ARG A 4 16.17 -30.53 5.88
N LEU A 5 14.94 -30.96 5.63
CA LEU A 5 14.11 -30.43 4.53
C LEU A 5 13.92 -28.91 4.73
N PRO A 6 13.93 -28.11 3.64
CA PRO A 6 13.77 -26.67 3.74
C PRO A 6 12.37 -26.34 4.27
N ARG A 7 12.33 -25.41 5.22
CA ARG A 7 11.16 -24.93 5.94
C ARG A 7 10.23 -24.21 4.96
N GLN A 8 9.14 -24.88 4.58
CA GLN A 8 8.13 -24.35 3.66
C GLN A 8 7.22 -23.31 4.34
N GLU A 9 7.22 -23.25 5.68
CA GLU A 9 6.39 -22.35 6.50
C GLU A 9 6.80 -20.87 6.43
N ASP A 10 8.07 -20.56 6.11
CA ASP A 10 8.56 -19.18 6.08
C ASP A 10 8.00 -18.37 4.88
N GLY A 11 7.69 -19.06 3.78
CA GLY A 11 7.19 -18.44 2.54
C GLY A 11 5.70 -18.06 2.60
N GLU A 12 4.86 -18.92 3.19
CA GLU A 12 3.43 -18.64 3.37
C GLU A 12 3.20 -17.55 4.42
N SER A 13 3.99 -17.55 5.51
CA SER A 13 3.93 -16.49 6.51
C SER A 13 4.37 -15.14 5.96
N ALA A 14 5.41 -15.10 5.10
CA ALA A 14 5.83 -13.87 4.43
C ALA A 14 4.77 -13.34 3.44
N ALA A 15 4.10 -14.23 2.69
CA ALA A 15 3.02 -13.84 1.78
C ALA A 15 1.79 -13.27 2.52
N LEU A 16 1.41 -13.89 3.65
CA LEU A 16 0.35 -13.39 4.51
C LEU A 16 0.68 -12.00 5.07
N ARG A 17 1.91 -11.81 5.59
CA ARG A 17 2.36 -10.49 6.08
C ARG A 17 2.38 -9.44 4.98
N HIS A 18 2.76 -9.81 3.76
CA HIS A 18 2.75 -8.90 2.62
C HIS A 18 1.32 -8.50 2.21
N ARG A 19 0.38 -9.45 2.24
CA ARG A 19 -1.05 -9.19 1.97
C ARG A 19 -1.69 -8.30 3.04
N GLU A 20 -1.36 -8.52 4.31
CA GLU A 20 -1.82 -7.69 5.43
C GLU A 20 -1.25 -6.28 5.35
N GLU A 21 0.04 -6.14 5.04
CA GLU A 21 0.71 -4.86 4.83
C GLU A 21 0.05 -4.07 3.71
N LEU A 22 -0.19 -4.68 2.54
CA LEU A 22 -0.90 -4.02 1.45
C LEU A 22 -2.33 -3.63 1.84
N SER A 23 -3.04 -4.51 2.56
CA SER A 23 -4.39 -4.20 3.04
C SER A 23 -4.39 -3.02 4.00
N ARG A 24 -3.35 -2.88 4.83
CA ARG A 24 -3.15 -1.73 5.71
C ARG A 24 -2.87 -0.47 4.90
N GLN A 25 -1.92 -0.51 3.97
CA GLN A 25 -1.57 0.62 3.10
C GLN A 25 -2.78 1.11 2.28
N ILE A 26 -3.61 0.20 1.75
CA ILE A 26 -4.84 0.56 1.01
C ILE A 26 -5.82 1.30 1.93
N LYS A 27 -6.01 0.84 3.17
CA LYS A 27 -6.90 1.48 4.13
C LYS A 27 -6.39 2.88 4.51
N GLU A 28 -5.11 2.99 4.85
CA GLU A 28 -4.46 4.27 5.16
C GLU A 28 -4.58 5.25 3.99
N GLN A 29 -4.24 4.80 2.77
CA GLN A 29 -4.30 5.63 1.58
C GLN A 29 -5.73 6.08 1.26
N LYS A 30 -6.73 5.23 1.51
CA LYS A 30 -8.15 5.58 1.36
C LYS A 30 -8.57 6.68 2.34
N VAL A 31 -8.15 6.58 3.60
CA VAL A 31 -8.41 7.62 4.62
C VAL A 31 -7.76 8.94 4.20
N VAL A 32 -6.50 8.92 3.74
CA VAL A 32 -5.82 10.12 3.25
C VAL A 32 -6.56 10.78 2.08
N VAL A 33 -7.05 9.99 1.11
CA VAL A 33 -7.85 10.52 0.00
C VAL A 33 -9.15 11.17 0.50
N ASP A 34 -9.84 10.53 1.45
CA ASP A 34 -11.07 11.04 2.03
C ASP A 34 -10.84 12.35 2.79
N GLU A 35 -9.82 12.39 3.65
CA GLU A 35 -9.43 13.58 4.40
C GLU A 35 -9.03 14.75 3.48
N LEU A 36 -8.22 14.50 2.45
CA LEU A 36 -7.83 15.52 1.47
C LEU A 36 -9.03 16.02 0.63
N SER A 37 -9.99 15.15 0.35
CA SER A 37 -11.20 15.51 -0.39
C SER A 37 -12.15 16.37 0.45
N ASN A 38 -12.30 16.03 1.73
CA ASN A 38 -13.13 16.77 2.69
C ASN A 38 -12.45 18.06 3.20
N LEU A 39 -11.14 18.22 2.94
CA LEU A 39 -10.40 19.42 3.31
C LEU A 39 -10.97 20.67 2.61
N LYS A 40 -11.17 21.74 3.37
CA LYS A 40 -11.66 23.03 2.83
C LYS A 40 -10.68 23.59 1.79
N LYS A 41 -11.20 24.17 0.70
CA LYS A 41 -10.44 24.60 -0.49
C LYS A 41 -9.24 25.53 -0.22
N ASN A 42 -9.25 26.31 0.86
CA ASN A 42 -8.21 27.29 1.18
C ASN A 42 -7.20 26.80 2.24
N ARG A 43 -7.26 25.53 2.64
CA ARG A 43 -6.31 24.94 3.58
C ARG A 43 -5.03 24.54 2.82
N ARG A 44 -3.88 24.84 3.42
CA ARG A 44 -2.57 24.43 2.90
C ARG A 44 -2.32 22.96 3.22
N VAL A 45 -1.83 22.21 2.25
CA VAL A 45 -1.43 20.81 2.41
C VAL A 45 0.09 20.78 2.46
N TYR A 46 0.63 20.02 3.41
CA TYR A 46 2.06 19.84 3.55
C TYR A 46 2.42 18.37 3.47
N LYS A 47 3.46 18.04 2.69
CA LYS A 47 3.98 16.69 2.55
C LYS A 47 5.28 16.57 3.32
N GLN A 48 5.37 15.55 4.17
CA GLN A 48 6.59 15.23 4.91
C GLN A 48 7.64 14.59 3.98
N GLN A 49 8.90 14.95 4.15
CA GLN A 49 10.01 14.24 3.50
C GLN A 49 10.25 12.86 4.13
N PRO A 50 10.64 11.85 3.33
CA PRO A 50 11.09 10.58 3.87
C PRO A 50 12.29 10.79 4.81
N ASN A 51 12.29 10.10 5.96
CA ASN A 51 13.39 10.11 6.93
C ASN A 51 13.71 11.49 7.53
N SER A 52 12.78 12.44 7.48
CA SER A 52 12.95 13.79 8.03
C SER A 52 11.63 14.33 8.58
N ASN A 53 11.71 15.30 9.49
CA ASN A 53 10.55 16.01 10.04
C ASN A 53 10.28 17.34 9.31
N ILE A 54 10.76 17.47 8.07
CA ILE A 54 10.55 18.64 7.22
C ILE A 54 9.31 18.44 6.36
N PHE A 55 8.50 19.49 6.28
CA PHE A 55 7.22 19.53 5.58
C PHE A 55 7.25 20.58 4.46
N PHE A 56 6.96 20.16 3.23
CA PHE A 56 6.89 21.06 2.08
C PHE A 56 5.44 21.39 1.73
N LEU A 57 5.18 22.66 1.44
CA LEU A 57 3.90 23.08 0.89
C LEU A 57 3.73 22.44 -0.49
N VAL A 58 2.60 21.78 -0.71
CA VAL A 58 2.27 21.10 -1.96
C VAL A 58 0.88 21.50 -2.43
N ASP A 59 0.65 21.36 -3.73
CA ASP A 59 -0.64 21.60 -4.32
C ASP A 59 -1.64 20.52 -3.89
N ARG A 60 -2.79 20.97 -3.40
CA ARG A 60 -3.84 20.07 -2.91
C ARG A 60 -4.36 19.15 -4.02
N THR A 61 -4.60 19.70 -5.20
CA THR A 61 -5.12 18.96 -6.36
C THR A 61 -4.13 17.92 -6.85
N GLU A 62 -2.85 18.29 -6.93
CA GLU A 62 -1.77 17.39 -7.29
C GLU A 62 -1.63 16.25 -6.28
N THR A 63 -1.57 16.58 -4.99
CA THR A 63 -1.45 15.59 -3.91
C THR A 63 -2.65 14.65 -3.88
N LEU A 64 -3.87 15.17 -4.06
CA LEU A 64 -5.07 14.35 -4.14
C LEU A 64 -5.06 13.41 -5.35
N SER A 65 -4.55 13.87 -6.50
CA SER A 65 -4.38 13.02 -7.68
C SER A 65 -3.34 11.93 -7.44
N GLN A 66 -2.19 12.27 -6.85
CA GLN A 66 -1.14 11.32 -6.49
C GLN A 66 -1.70 10.24 -5.55
N CYS A 67 -2.39 10.65 -4.47
CA CYS A 67 -3.00 9.73 -3.51
C CYS A 67 -4.04 8.78 -4.14
N LYS A 68 -4.83 9.26 -5.12
CA LYS A 68 -5.75 8.41 -5.88
C LYS A 68 -5.02 7.40 -6.75
N ASN A 69 -4.00 7.85 -7.49
CA ASN A 69 -3.19 6.96 -8.33
C ASN A 69 -2.52 5.86 -7.48
N THR A 70 -1.91 6.22 -6.35
CA THR A 70 -1.31 5.25 -5.42
C THR A 70 -2.35 4.26 -4.88
N LEU A 71 -3.57 4.71 -4.56
CA LEU A 71 -4.64 3.82 -4.13
C LEU A 71 -5.02 2.81 -5.22
N ASP A 72 -5.09 3.24 -6.47
CA ASP A 72 -5.44 2.36 -7.59
C ASP A 72 -4.31 1.37 -7.92
N GLU A 73 -3.04 1.80 -7.84
CA GLU A 73 -1.87 0.92 -7.95
C GLU A 73 -1.84 -0.14 -6.85
N LEU A 74 -2.09 0.23 -5.58
CA LEU A 74 -2.11 -0.71 -4.47
C LEU A 74 -3.24 -1.74 -4.61
N LYS A 75 -4.43 -1.31 -5.05
CA LYS A 75 -5.54 -2.24 -5.35
C LYS A 75 -5.19 -3.19 -6.49
N LYS A 76 -4.55 -2.68 -7.55
CA LYS A 76 -4.10 -3.51 -8.67
C LYS A 76 -3.09 -4.55 -8.21
N ALA A 77 -2.09 -4.16 -7.40
CA ALA A 77 -1.10 -5.08 -6.84
C ALA A 77 -1.77 -6.15 -5.96
N GLN A 78 -2.76 -5.78 -5.14
CA GLN A 78 -3.54 -6.74 -4.35
C GLN A 78 -4.28 -7.75 -5.24
N GLN A 79 -4.91 -7.29 -6.32
CA GLN A 79 -5.64 -8.16 -7.24
C GLN A 79 -4.70 -9.08 -8.04
N GLU A 80 -3.55 -8.57 -8.49
CA GLU A 80 -2.52 -9.38 -9.16
C GLU A 80 -1.98 -10.47 -8.23
N MET A 81 -1.79 -10.17 -6.95
CA MET A 81 -1.38 -11.17 -5.97
C MET A 81 -2.42 -12.28 -5.81
N GLU A 82 -3.70 -11.93 -5.65
CA GLU A 82 -4.79 -12.91 -5.55
C GLU A 82 -4.91 -13.78 -6.81
N ASN A 83 -4.75 -13.18 -7.99
CA ASN A 83 -4.74 -13.90 -9.26
C ASN A 83 -3.55 -14.88 -9.35
N SER A 84 -2.37 -14.47 -8.88
CA SER A 84 -1.18 -15.32 -8.86
C SER A 84 -1.30 -16.50 -7.89
N GLU A 85 -1.96 -16.32 -6.75
CA GLU A 85 -2.25 -17.40 -5.79
C GLU A 85 -3.21 -18.42 -6.38
N LYS A 86 -4.29 -17.94 -7.03
CA LYS A 86 -5.25 -18.79 -7.74
C LYS A 86 -4.63 -19.57 -8.90
N ALA A 87 -3.64 -18.99 -9.59
CA ALA A 87 -2.91 -19.64 -10.66
C ALA A 87 -1.96 -20.74 -10.16
N LYS A 88 -1.36 -20.56 -8.97
CA LYS A 88 -0.49 -21.57 -8.33
C LYS A 88 -1.27 -22.78 -7.81
N MET A 89 -2.52 -22.60 -7.39
CA MET A 89 -3.40 -23.70 -6.95
C MET A 89 -3.92 -24.60 -8.08
N LYS A 90 -3.84 -24.17 -9.35
CA LYS A 90 -4.35 -24.93 -10.51
C LYS A 90 -3.29 -25.75 -11.24
N LYS A 91 -2.06 -25.85 -10.70
CA LYS A 91 -0.93 -26.48 -11.37
C LYS A 91 -0.39 -27.67 -10.60
#